data_AF-A0L415-F1
#
_entry.id   AF-A0L415-F1
#
_cell.length_a   1.000
_cell.length_b   1.000
_cell.length_c   1.000
_cell.angle_alpha   90.00
_cell.angle_beta   90.00
_cell.angle_gamma   90.00
#
_symmetry.space_group_name_H-M   'P 1'
#
loop_
_entity.id
_entity.type
_entity.pdbx_description
1 polymer ?
#
loop_
_entity_poly.entity_id
_entity_poly.type
_entity_poly.pdbx_seq_one_letter_code
_entity_poly.pdbx_strand_id
1 'polypeptide(L)'
;MTIQQTLAAMALLLVSTTAQGGTLDNLERERAILIGTLLSPEITYAERETKVNHSTRRLVDLERMVWRDSNLAKEGGPSVKKALDNFDLTFLVHASIEKDRLVVDHWLEQLGLTSTTLSTARMGRR
;
A
#
# COMPACT_ATOMS: atom_id res chain seq x y z
N MET A 1 53.60 -6.82 8.49
CA MET A 1 52.23 -6.86 9.06
C MET A 1 51.37 -5.77 8.41
N THR A 2 51.23 -5.74 7.07
CA THR A 2 50.55 -4.62 6.37
C THR A 2 49.91 -4.99 5.02
N ILE A 3 49.95 -6.25 4.57
CA ILE A 3 49.38 -6.65 3.26
C ILE A 3 48.04 -7.41 3.41
N GLN A 4 47.77 -7.96 4.59
CA GLN A 4 46.56 -8.76 4.83
C GLN A 4 45.32 -7.92 5.17
N GLN A 5 45.48 -6.61 5.38
CA GLN A 5 44.38 -5.69 5.72
C GLN A 5 43.77 -4.95 4.52
N THR A 6 44.36 -5.05 3.33
CA THR A 6 43.82 -4.37 2.13
C THR A 6 42.85 -5.22 1.31
N LEU A 7 42.83 -6.55 1.49
CA LEU A 7 41.94 -7.45 0.75
C LEU A 7 40.52 -7.56 1.35
N ALA A 8 40.32 -7.14 2.60
CA ALA A 8 39.01 -7.21 3.26
C ALA A 8 38.06 -6.04 2.90
N ALA A 9 38.55 -4.99 2.24
CA ALA A 9 37.75 -3.81 1.91
C ALA A 9 37.00 -3.89 0.56
N MET A 10 37.17 -4.98 -0.22
CA MET A 10 36.76 -5.01 -1.63
C MET A 10 35.56 -5.93 -1.94
N ALA A 11 34.81 -6.39 -0.93
CA ALA A 11 33.78 -7.43 -1.13
C ALA A 11 32.39 -7.11 -0.58
N LEU A 12 32.03 -5.85 -0.36
CA LEU A 12 30.67 -5.49 0.06
C LEU A 12 30.10 -4.28 -0.68
N LEU A 13 30.26 -4.25 -2.00
CA LEU A 13 29.30 -3.55 -2.85
C LEU A 13 28.06 -4.44 -2.95
N LEU A 14 27.24 -4.41 -1.90
CA LEU A 14 25.85 -4.84 -1.96
C LEU A 14 25.19 -3.94 -3.01
N VAL A 15 25.15 -4.43 -4.25
CA VAL A 15 24.23 -3.92 -5.26
C VAL A 15 22.85 -4.14 -4.66
N SER A 16 22.30 -3.09 -4.08
CA SER A 16 20.88 -2.99 -3.80
C SER A 16 20.19 -3.04 -5.15
N THR A 17 19.93 -4.23 -5.67
CA THR A 17 18.96 -4.39 -6.75
C THR A 17 17.66 -3.88 -6.16
N THR A 18 17.28 -2.65 -6.50
CA THR A 18 15.92 -2.20 -6.30
C THR A 18 15.09 -3.22 -7.05
N ALA A 19 14.40 -4.10 -6.32
CA ALA A 19 13.40 -4.95 -6.92
C ALA A 19 12.43 -3.99 -7.60
N GLN A 20 12.56 -3.85 -8.92
CA GLN A 20 11.65 -3.05 -9.74
C GLN A 20 10.33 -3.84 -9.71
N GLY A 21 9.54 -3.61 -8.66
CA GLY A 21 8.22 -4.20 -8.55
C GLY A 21 7.39 -3.76 -9.75
N GLY A 22 6.52 -4.64 -10.23
CA GLY A 22 5.58 -4.31 -11.29
C GLY A 22 4.69 -3.12 -10.92
N THR A 23 3.92 -2.59 -11.86
CA THR A 23 2.98 -1.49 -11.60
C THR A 23 2.06 -1.80 -10.41
N LEU A 24 1.57 -3.04 -10.33
CA LEU A 24 0.74 -3.53 -9.23
C LEU A 24 1.51 -3.59 -7.90
N ASP A 25 2.75 -4.08 -7.87
CA ASP A 25 3.51 -4.13 -6.61
C ASP A 25 3.77 -2.73 -6.04
N ASN A 26 4.01 -1.76 -6.91
CA ASN A 26 4.21 -0.37 -6.50
C ASN A 26 2.91 0.22 -5.93
N LEU A 27 1.77 -0.08 -6.55
CA LEU A 27 0.45 0.28 -6.04
C LEU A 27 0.21 -0.31 -4.63
N GLU A 28 0.42 -1.62 -4.47
CA GLU A 28 0.24 -2.33 -3.21
C GLU A 28 1.13 -1.77 -2.09
N ARG A 29 2.38 -1.41 -2.41
CA ARG A 29 3.32 -0.77 -1.47
C ARG A 29 2.84 0.60 -1.02
N GLU A 30 2.42 1.46 -1.94
CA GLU A 30 1.91 2.79 -1.58
C GLU A 30 0.59 2.67 -0.78
N ARG A 31 -0.27 1.69 -1.10
CA ARG A 31 -1.50 1.45 -0.31
C ARG A 31 -1.17 1.03 1.12
N ALA A 32 -0.17 0.16 1.30
CA ALA A 32 0.31 -0.21 2.61
C ALA A 32 0.85 0.99 3.40
N ILE A 33 1.55 1.92 2.74
CA ILE A 33 2.01 3.18 3.35
C ILE A 33 0.83 4.06 3.77
N LEU A 34 -0.19 4.22 2.92
CA LEU A 34 -1.40 4.98 3.25
C LEU A 34 -2.08 4.40 4.50
N ILE A 35 -2.35 3.09 4.49
CA ILE A 35 -3.03 2.41 5.60
C ILE A 35 -2.18 2.50 6.89
N GLY A 36 -0.86 2.26 6.78
CA GLY A 36 0.05 2.40 7.92
C GLY A 36 0.06 3.83 8.48
N THR A 37 -0.02 4.84 7.62
CA THR A 37 -0.13 6.25 8.03
C THR A 37 -1.46 6.51 8.73
N LEU A 38 -2.58 5.99 8.21
CA LEU A 38 -3.90 6.14 8.82
C LEU A 38 -3.96 5.52 10.22
N LEU A 39 -3.30 4.38 10.43
CA LEU A 39 -3.32 3.64 11.70
C LEU A 39 -2.20 4.00 12.68
N SER A 40 -1.21 4.79 12.27
CA SER A 40 -0.04 5.09 13.11
C SER A 40 -0.44 5.90 14.35
N PRO A 41 -0.14 5.45 15.59
CA PRO A 41 -0.34 6.25 16.79
C PRO A 41 0.77 7.30 17.00
N GLU A 42 1.89 7.18 16.29
CA GLU A 42 3.13 7.92 16.53
C GLU A 42 3.18 9.29 15.86
N ILE A 43 2.20 9.63 15.03
CA ILE A 43 2.19 10.87 14.24
C ILE A 43 1.05 11.81 14.65
N THR A 44 1.34 13.11 14.62
CA THR A 44 0.35 14.14 14.91
C THR A 44 -0.75 14.18 13.85
N TYR A 45 -1.87 14.83 14.18
CA TYR A 45 -2.97 15.00 13.22
C TYR A 45 -2.54 15.74 11.94
N ALA A 46 -1.81 16.84 12.07
CA ALA A 46 -1.35 17.64 10.94
C ALA A 46 -0.36 16.88 10.03
N GLU A 47 0.54 16.10 10.63
CA GLU A 47 1.45 15.23 9.88
C GLU A 47 0.71 14.10 9.17
N ARG A 48 -0.31 13.51 9.82
CA ARG A 48 -1.16 12.49 9.21
C ARG A 48 -1.88 13.03 8.00
N GLU A 49 -2.55 14.18 8.12
CA GLU A 49 -3.25 14.83 7.02
C GLU A 49 -2.30 15.06 5.83
N THR A 50 -1.11 15.61 6.09
CA THR A 50 -0.12 15.86 5.05
C THR A 50 0.33 14.58 4.35
N LYS A 51 0.66 13.54 5.12
CA LYS A 51 1.13 12.25 4.58
C LYS A 51 0.03 11.49 3.85
N VAL A 52 -1.19 11.49 4.38
CA VAL A 52 -2.37 10.90 3.73
C VAL A 52 -2.62 11.60 2.39
N ASN A 53 -2.66 12.93 2.36
CA ASN A 53 -2.88 13.67 1.11
C ASN A 53 -1.80 13.38 0.07
N HIS A 54 -0.54 13.29 0.49
CA HIS A 54 0.57 12.93 -0.40
C HIS A 54 0.43 11.50 -0.94
N SER A 55 0.14 10.53 -0.08
CA SER A 55 -0.02 9.12 -0.46
C SER A 55 -1.24 8.89 -1.35
N THR A 56 -2.37 9.54 -1.06
CA THR A 56 -3.58 9.51 -1.89
C THR A 56 -3.30 10.01 -3.32
N ARG A 57 -2.55 11.11 -3.49
CA ARG A 57 -2.18 11.61 -4.83
C ARG A 57 -1.31 10.59 -5.58
N ARG A 58 -0.33 10.00 -4.90
CA ARG A 58 0.54 8.96 -5.50
C ARG A 58 -0.24 7.71 -5.88
N LEU A 59 -1.18 7.28 -5.03
CA LEU A 59 -2.06 6.16 -5.33
C LEU A 59 -2.88 6.41 -6.59
N VAL A 60 -3.46 7.60 -6.75
CA VAL A 60 -4.20 7.96 -7.97
C VAL A 60 -3.34 7.80 -9.22
N ASP A 61 -2.07 8.18 -9.17
CA ASP A 61 -1.16 8.01 -10.31
C ASP A 61 -0.82 6.53 -10.54
N LEU A 62 -0.55 5.78 -9.47
CA LEU A 62 -0.25 4.35 -9.54
C LEU A 62 -1.43 3.52 -10.03
N GLU A 63 -2.66 3.82 -9.58
CA GLU A 63 -3.90 3.18 -10.04
C GLU A 63 -4.05 3.36 -11.56
N ARG A 64 -3.81 4.59 -12.06
CA ARG A 64 -3.81 4.87 -13.50
C ARG A 64 -2.70 4.14 -14.24
N MET A 65 -1.52 3.98 -13.65
CA MET A 65 -0.43 3.21 -14.25
C MET A 65 -0.80 1.72 -14.36
N VAL A 66 -1.40 1.15 -13.32
CA VAL A 66 -1.87 -0.24 -13.29
C VAL A 66 -2.93 -0.50 -14.36
N TRP A 67 -3.91 0.39 -14.53
CA TRP A 67 -4.91 0.25 -15.60
C TRP A 67 -4.34 0.35 -17.02
N ARG A 68 -3.23 1.09 -17.19
CA ARG A 68 -2.56 1.27 -18.48
C ARG A 68 -1.53 0.17 -18.76
N ASP A 69 -1.22 -0.66 -17.78
CA ASP A 69 -0.23 -1.71 -17.93
C ASP A 69 -0.80 -2.90 -18.72
N SER A 70 -0.53 -2.89 -20.02
CA SER A 70 -0.95 -3.96 -20.94
C SER A 70 -0.31 -5.33 -20.65
N ASN A 71 0.76 -5.37 -19.84
CA ASN A 71 1.44 -6.61 -19.47
C ASN A 71 0.80 -7.26 -18.24
N LEU A 72 0.16 -6.49 -17.38
CA LEU A 72 -0.47 -6.99 -16.16
C LEU A 72 -1.53 -8.07 -16.45
N ALA A 73 -2.34 -7.87 -17.48
CA ALA A 73 -3.33 -8.85 -17.92
C ALA A 73 -2.70 -10.13 -18.51
N LYS A 74 -1.47 -10.06 -19.02
CA LYS A 74 -0.75 -11.18 -19.62
C LYS A 74 0.00 -12.01 -18.59
N GLU A 75 0.47 -11.39 -17.51
CA GLU A 75 1.19 -12.09 -16.43
C GLU A 75 0.30 -13.07 -15.68
N GLY A 76 -1.00 -12.80 -15.54
CA GLY A 76 -2.01 -13.75 -15.03
C GLY A 76 -1.70 -14.34 -13.65
N GLY A 77 -0.77 -13.75 -12.90
CA GLY A 77 -0.25 -14.31 -11.66
C GLY A 77 -1.30 -14.31 -10.53
N PRO A 78 -1.13 -15.16 -9.50
CA PRO A 78 -2.05 -15.21 -8.36
C PRO A 78 -2.28 -13.84 -7.68
N SER A 79 -1.23 -13.00 -7.62
CA SER A 79 -1.32 -11.64 -7.07
C SER A 79 -2.22 -10.74 -7.90
N VAL A 80 -2.11 -10.79 -9.24
CA VAL A 80 -2.97 -10.03 -10.16
C VAL A 80 -4.42 -10.48 -10.02
N LYS A 81 -4.65 -11.80 -10.00
CA LYS A 81 -5.99 -12.34 -9.79
C LYS A 81 -6.60 -11.85 -8.48
N LYS A 82 -5.84 -11.94 -7.37
CA LYS A 82 -6.31 -11.48 -6.06
C LYS A 82 -6.63 -9.98 -6.04
N ALA A 83 -5.79 -9.17 -6.68
CA ALA A 83 -5.99 -7.73 -6.79
C ALA A 83 -7.28 -7.40 -7.54
N LEU A 84 -7.55 -8.09 -8.65
CA LEU A 84 -8.78 -7.93 -9.42
C LEU A 84 -10.03 -8.48 -8.72
N ASP A 85 -9.90 -9.62 -8.04
CA ASP A 85 -10.99 -10.21 -7.22
C ASP A 85 -11.38 -9.29 -6.04
N ASN A 86 -10.46 -8.42 -5.60
CA ASN A 86 -10.66 -7.44 -4.53
C ASN A 86 -10.49 -6.01 -5.06
N PHE A 87 -11.22 -5.69 -6.13
CA PHE A 87 -11.05 -4.44 -6.88
C PHE A 87 -11.17 -3.18 -6.00
N ASP A 88 -12.24 -3.06 -5.21
CA ASP A 88 -12.50 -1.90 -4.34
C ASP A 88 -11.41 -1.71 -3.26
N LEU A 89 -10.80 -2.79 -2.78
CA LEU A 89 -9.69 -2.73 -1.84
C LEU A 89 -8.35 -2.42 -2.52
N THR A 90 -8.18 -2.85 -3.77
CA THR A 90 -6.95 -2.66 -4.54
C THR A 90 -6.85 -1.23 -5.06
N PHE A 91 -7.90 -0.77 -5.75
CA PHE A 91 -8.04 0.57 -6.33
C PHE A 91 -8.80 1.48 -5.35
N LEU A 92 -8.27 1.55 -4.13
CA LEU A 92 -8.95 2.10 -2.97
C LEU A 92 -9.33 3.58 -3.15
N VAL A 93 -8.45 4.38 -3.76
CA VAL A 93 -8.73 5.81 -3.93
C VAL A 93 -9.79 6.00 -5.00
N HIS A 94 -9.66 5.36 -6.15
CA HIS A 94 -10.69 5.39 -7.18
C HIS A 94 -12.06 4.96 -6.67
N ALA A 95 -12.14 3.81 -5.99
CA ALA A 95 -13.38 3.26 -5.46
C ALA A 95 -14.00 4.16 -4.37
N SER A 96 -13.19 4.84 -3.56
CA SER A 96 -13.68 5.83 -2.59
C SER A 96 -14.29 7.07 -3.26
N ILE A 97 -13.69 7.56 -4.35
CA ILE A 97 -14.18 8.71 -5.12
C ILE A 97 -15.49 8.34 -5.83
N GLU A 98 -15.56 7.17 -6.44
CA GLU A 98 -16.77 6.68 -7.12
C GLU A 98 -17.98 6.61 -6.17
N LYS A 99 -17.72 6.23 -4.91
CA LYS A 99 -18.75 6.07 -3.88
C LYS A 99 -18.99 7.33 -3.03
N ASP A 100 -18.30 8.44 -3.34
CA ASP A 100 -18.31 9.71 -2.59
C ASP A 100 -18.05 9.52 -1.09
N ARG A 101 -16.97 8.81 -0.75
CA ARG A 101 -16.57 8.53 0.64
C ARG A 101 -15.12 8.91 0.90
N LEU A 102 -14.81 9.19 2.16
CA LEU A 102 -13.43 9.28 2.60
C LEU A 102 -12.74 7.92 2.38
N VAL A 103 -11.46 7.97 1.97
CA VAL A 103 -10.66 6.76 1.68
C VAL A 103 -10.65 5.79 2.87
N VAL A 104 -10.53 6.31 4.09
CA VAL A 104 -10.53 5.52 5.32
C VAL A 104 -11.89 4.87 5.60
N ASP A 105 -12.99 5.61 5.40
CA ASP A 105 -14.34 5.10 5.63
C ASP A 105 -14.68 4.00 4.63
N HIS A 106 -14.32 4.20 3.36
CA HIS A 106 -14.47 3.18 2.33
C HIS A 106 -13.64 1.92 2.66
N TRP A 107 -12.38 2.09 3.06
CA TRP A 107 -11.52 0.97 3.44
C TRP A 107 -12.09 0.16 4.61
N LEU A 108 -12.54 0.83 5.67
CA LEU A 108 -13.15 0.18 6.83
C LEU A 108 -14.45 -0.55 6.46
N GLU A 109 -15.31 0.07 5.65
CA GLU A 109 -16.53 -0.56 5.16
C GLU A 109 -16.26 -1.84 4.36
N GLN A 110 -15.25 -1.82 3.48
CA GLN A 110 -14.84 -3.01 2.72
C GLN A 110 -14.30 -4.13 3.63
N LEU A 111 -13.77 -3.80 4.80
CA LEU A 111 -13.39 -4.78 5.83
C LEU A 111 -14.58 -5.23 6.71
N GLY A 112 -15.79 -4.74 6.46
CA GLY A 112 -16.97 -5.00 7.28
C GLY A 112 -16.98 -4.23 8.61
N LEU A 113 -16.13 -3.22 8.75
CA LEU A 113 -16.04 -2.35 9.92
C LEU A 113 -16.91 -1.11 9.69
N THR A 114 -18.15 -1.19 10.15
CA THR A 114 -19.13 -0.10 10.12
C THR A 114 -19.49 0.30 11.55
N SER A 115 -20.08 1.48 11.73
CA SER A 115 -20.57 1.89 13.06
C SER A 115 -21.55 0.87 13.67
N THR A 116 -22.38 0.23 12.84
CA THR A 116 -23.31 -0.83 13.27
C THR A 116 -22.57 -2.09 13.72
N THR A 117 -21.56 -2.55 12.97
CA THR A 117 -20.80 -3.75 13.37
C THR A 117 -19.92 -3.47 14.59
N LEU A 118 -19.37 -2.27 14.72
CA LEU A 118 -18.59 -1.86 15.88
C LEU A 118 -19.43 -1.68 17.15
N SER A 119 -20.64 -1.10 17.05
CA SER A 119 -21.53 -0.92 18.21
C SER A 119 -22.13 -2.23 18.72
N THR A 120 -22.35 -3.21 17.84
CA THR A 120 -22.85 -4.55 18.20
C THR A 120 -21.73 -5.52 18.56
N ALA A 121 -20.47 -5.16 18.32
CA ALA A 121 -19.31 -5.98 18.66
C ALA A 121 -19.19 -6.14 20.19
N ARG A 122 -19.32 -7.38 20.66
CA ARG A 122 -19.08 -7.72 22.07
C ARG A 122 -17.58 -7.89 22.29
N MET A 123 -17.02 -7.10 23.20
CA MET A 123 -15.63 -7.26 23.64
C MET A 123 -15.47 -8.64 24.29
N GLY A 124 -14.75 -9.55 23.63
CA GLY A 124 -14.34 -10.82 24.22
C GLY A 124 -13.24 -10.56 25.24
N ARG A 125 -13.51 -10.79 26.53
CA ARG A 125 -12.49 -10.73 27.57
C ARG A 125 -11.48 -11.85 27.29
N ARG A 126 -10.25 -11.49 26.93
CA ARG A 126 -9.08 -12.38 26.84
C ARG A 126 -8.11 -12.00 27.93
#